data_AF-A0A9D3XX37-F1
#
_entry.id   AF-A0A9D3XX37-F1
#
_cell.length_a   1.000
_cell.length_b   1.000
_cell.length_c   1.000
_cell.angle_alpha   90.00
_cell.angle_beta   90.00
_cell.angle_gamma   90.00
#
_symmetry.space_group_name_H-M   'P 1'
#
loop_
_entity.id
_entity.type
_entity.pdbx_description
1 polymer ?
#
loop_
_entity_poly.entity_id
_entity_poly.type
_entity_poly.pdbx_seq_one_letter_code
_entity_poly.pdbx_strand_id
1 'polypeptide(L)' 'MRKVKDISFRKPLTVEDKRLVNGTHDADGRVEIKVLDTWGTICDDYFGLEEASVICRMLGYG' A
#
# COMPACT_ATOMS: atom_id res chain seq x y z
N MET A 1 -2.57 41.61 3.27
CA MET A 1 -1.50 40.63 2.98
C MET A 1 -2.11 39.24 3.00
N ARG A 2 -2.44 38.68 1.83
CA ARG A 2 -2.99 37.32 1.72
C ARG A 2 -1.86 36.34 2.03
N LYS A 3 -1.90 35.68 3.19
CA LYS A 3 -1.00 34.56 3.48
C LYS A 3 -1.33 33.46 2.47
N VAL A 4 -0.38 33.18 1.58
CA VAL A 4 -0.36 31.98 0.75
C VAL A 4 -0.13 30.78 1.70
N LYS A 5 -1.15 30.41 2.48
CA LYS A 5 -1.05 29.27 3.40
C LYS A 5 -1.76 28.02 2.92
N ASP A 6 -2.66 28.12 1.95
CA ASP A 6 -3.40 26.95 1.49
C ASP A 6 -3.65 26.99 -0.03
N ILE A 7 -2.58 27.03 -0.83
CA ILE A 7 -2.62 26.20 -2.04
C ILE A 7 -2.60 24.78 -1.49
N SER A 8 -3.73 24.11 -1.59
CA SER A 8 -3.96 22.77 -1.06
C SER A 8 -2.98 21.81 -1.72
N PHE A 9 -1.80 21.64 -1.11
CA PHE A 9 -0.99 20.45 -1.30
C PHE A 9 -1.86 19.31 -0.79
N ARG A 10 -2.49 18.56 -1.70
CA ARG A 10 -3.17 17.32 -1.31
C ARG A 10 -2.14 16.52 -0.52
N LYS A 11 -2.46 16.20 0.74
CA LYS A 11 -1.63 15.33 1.57
C LYS A 11 -1.26 14.11 0.70
N PRO A 12 0.02 13.72 0.60
CA PRO A 12 0.40 12.58 -0.21
C PRO A 12 -0.44 11.38 0.20
N LEU A 13 -0.88 10.62 -0.80
CA LEU A 13 -1.62 9.40 -0.60
C LEU A 13 -0.70 8.43 0.15
N THR A 14 -0.92 8.23 1.44
CA THR A 14 -0.11 7.32 2.27
C THR A 14 -0.80 5.97 2.37
N VAL A 15 -0.01 4.90 2.31
CA VAL A 15 -0.48 3.56 2.69
C VAL A 15 -0.63 3.53 4.20
N GLU A 16 -1.87 3.37 4.66
CA GLU A 16 -2.23 3.31 6.08
C GLU A 16 -2.01 1.89 6.64
N ASP A 17 -2.31 0.86 5.84
CA ASP A 17 -2.12 -0.54 6.22
C ASP A 17 -1.93 -1.47 5.01
N LYS A 18 -1.47 -2.70 5.28
CA LYS A 18 -1.16 -3.74 4.30
C LYS A 18 -1.56 -5.11 4.84
N ARG A 19 -2.11 -5.97 3.97
CA ARG A 19 -2.45 -7.37 4.30
C ARG A 19 -2.30 -8.29 3.10
N LEU A 20 -2.14 -9.59 3.38
CA LEU A 20 -2.37 -10.66 2.43
C LEU A 20 -3.76 -11.23 2.67
N VAL A 21 -4.51 -11.49 1.60
CA VAL A 21 -5.84 -12.12 1.66
C VAL A 21 -5.96 -13.24 0.64
N ASN A 22 -6.84 -14.20 0.93
CA ASN A 22 -7.08 -15.37 0.09
C ASN A 22 -5.82 -16.22 -0.17
N GLY A 23 -4.89 -16.24 0.78
CA GLY A 23 -3.78 -17.19 0.82
C GLY A 23 -4.18 -18.53 1.42
N THR A 24 -3.28 -19.49 1.28
CA THR A 24 -3.37 -20.82 1.91
C THR A 24 -2.68 -20.87 3.29
N HIS A 25 -1.75 -19.95 3.52
CA HIS A 25 -0.98 -19.74 4.74
C HIS A 25 -0.89 -18.24 5.03
N ASP A 26 -0.32 -17.89 6.19
CA ASP A 26 -0.20 -16.50 6.63
C ASP A 26 0.73 -15.65 5.74
N ALA A 27 1.66 -16.28 5.02
CA ALA A 27 2.70 -15.63 4.21
C ALA A 27 2.43 -15.68 2.68
N ASP A 28 1.23 -16.05 2.26
CA ASP A 28 0.82 -16.00 0.84
C ASP A 28 -0.56 -15.35 0.68
N GLY A 29 -0.85 -14.91 -0.54
CA GLY A 29 -2.15 -14.34 -0.90
C GLY A 29 -2.04 -13.10 -1.80
N ARG A 30 -3.21 -12.55 -2.14
CA ARG A 30 -3.32 -11.29 -2.86
C ARG A 30 -2.98 -10.15 -1.91
N VAL A 31 -2.17 -9.21 -2.38
CA VAL A 31 -1.83 -7.99 -1.65
C VAL A 31 -2.99 -7.01 -1.70
N GLU A 32 -3.40 -6.52 -0.53
CA GLU A 32 -4.29 -5.37 -0.40
C GLU A 32 -3.64 -4.28 0.46
N ILE A 33 -3.81 -3.03 0.03
CA ILE A 33 -3.32 -1.84 0.73
C ILE A 33 -4.50 -0.94 1.09
N LYS A 34 -4.41 -0.30 2.26
CA LYS A 34 -5.40 0.66 2.72
C LYS A 34 -4.95 2.07 2.41
N VAL A 35 -5.78 2.81 1.68
CA VAL A 35 -5.52 4.18 1.28
C VAL A 35 -6.80 4.99 1.41
N LEU A 36 -6.75 6.10 2.16
CA LEU A 36 -7.95 6.91 2.47
C LEU A 36 -9.07 6.03 3.08
N ASP A 37 -8.71 5.24 4.09
CA ASP A 37 -9.61 4.28 4.76
C ASP A 37 -10.24 3.21 3.85
N THR A 38 -9.81 3.10 2.59
CA THR A 38 -10.38 2.17 1.61
C THR A 38 -9.35 1.11 1.23
N TRP A 39 -9.78 -0.16 1.23
CA TRP A 39 -8.95 -1.27 0.75
C TRP A 39 -8.97 -1.35 -0.78
N GLY A 40 -7.80 -1.50 -1.38
CA GLY A 40 -7.64 -1.68 -2.82
C GLY A 40 -6.58 -2.71 -3.16
N THR A 41 -6.57 -3.13 -4.43
CA THR A 41 -5.57 -4.05 -5.00
C THR A 41 -4.45 -3.27 -5.68
N ILE A 42 -3.32 -3.94 -5.90
CA ILE A 42 -2.22 -3.44 -6.72
C ILE A 42 -2.41 -3.97 -8.15
N CYS A 43 -2.15 -3.13 -9.15
CA CYS A 43 -2.12 -3.54 -10.55
C CYS A 43 -0.93 -4.50 -10.76
N ASP A 44 -1.15 -5.62 -11.42
CA ASP A 44 -0.10 -6.63 -11.64
C ASP A 44 0.91 -6.25 -12.74
N ASP A 45 0.57 -5.26 -13.57
CA ASP A 45 1.50 -4.63 -14.50
C ASP A 45 2.77 -4.15 -13.76
N TYR A 46 3.91 -4.78 -14.10
CA TYR A 46 5.22 -4.55 -13.49
C TYR A 46 5.33 -4.90 -12.00
N PHE A 47 4.38 -5.66 -11.45
CA PHE A 47 4.46 -6.20 -10.09
C PHE A 47 5.19 -7.55 -10.11
N GLY A 48 6.45 -7.56 -9.70
CA GLY A 48 7.31 -8.74 -9.72
C GLY A 48 7.78 -9.21 -8.34
N LEU A 49 8.82 -10.03 -8.35
CA LEU A 49 9.41 -10.60 -7.14
C LEU A 49 10.04 -9.54 -6.23
N GLU A 50 10.58 -8.47 -6.80
CA GLU A 50 11.22 -7.39 -6.04
C GLU A 50 10.17 -6.61 -5.23
N GLU A 51 9.05 -6.25 -5.88
CA GLU A 51 7.92 -5.58 -5.23
C GLU A 51 7.27 -6.49 -4.16
N ALA A 52 7.09 -7.77 -4.48
CA ALA A 52 6.60 -8.77 -3.52
C ALA A 52 7.53 -8.91 -2.31
N SER A 53 8.86 -8.92 -2.52
CA SER A 53 9.87 -8.99 -1.45
C SER A 53 9.78 -7.79 -0.50
N VAL A 54 9.53 -6.59 -1.02
CA VAL A 54 9.28 -5.40 -0.18
C VAL A 54 8.06 -5.60 0.69
N ILE A 55 6.95 -6.10 0.14
CA ILE A 55 5.71 -6.33 0.89
C ILE A 55 5.89 -7.42 1.96
N CYS A 56 6.57 -8.52 1.65
CA CYS A 56 6.89 -9.56 2.64
C CYS A 56 7.67 -8.99 3.83
N ARG A 57 8.67 -8.13 3.58
CA ARG A 57 9.42 -7.46 4.64
C ARG A 57 8.56 -6.47 5.43
N MET A 58 7.67 -5.72 4.77
CA MET A 58 6.72 -4.81 5.45
C MET A 58 5.72 -5.55 6.34
N LEU A 59 5.43 -6.82 6.03
CA LEU A 59 4.54 -7.69 6.80
C LEU A 59 5.27 -8.56 7.84
N GLY A 60 6.61 -8.57 7.84
CA GLY A 60 7.41 -9.32 8.80
C GLY A 60 7.74 -10.76 8.42
N TYR A 61 7.59 -11.14 7.14
CA TYR A 61 7.89 -12.48 6.62
C TYR A 61 9.30 -12.60 6.00
N GLY A 62 10.20 -11.66 6.30
CA GLY A 62 11.54 -11.54 5.69
C GLY A 62 12.57 -12.56 6.15
#